data_AF-A0A9E5MZE3-F1
#
_entry.id   AF-A0A9E5MZE3-F1
#
_cell.length_a   1.000
_cell.length_b   1.000
_cell.length_c   1.000
_cell.angle_alpha   90.00
_cell.angle_beta   90.00
_cell.angle_gamma   90.00
#
_symmetry.space_group_name_H-M   'P 1'
#
loop_
_entity.id
_entity.type
_entity.pdbx_description
1 polymer ?
#
loop_
_entity_poly.entity_id
_entity_poly.type
_entity_poly.pdbx_seq_one_letter_code
_entity_poly.pdbx_strand_id
1 'polypeptide(L)'
;CISGKTGKGVPELLDVLARCALPPTAIDRTGEKGGDQVTVKADPGAPLVAQVFKTRIDPFVQKLNFIRVFAGTLKKDSQVPSSASRKGIKIGPLLEVQAGET
;
A
#
# COMPACT_ATOMS: atom_id res chain seq x y z
N CYS A 1 28.22 1.42 6.52
CA CYS A 1 27.89 2.61 7.35
C CYS A 1 27.63 3.78 6.41
N ILE A 2 26.73 4.70 6.77
CA ILE A 2 26.32 5.80 5.89
C ILE A 2 26.26 7.13 6.65
N SER A 3 26.31 8.25 5.92
CA SER A 3 26.03 9.58 6.43
C SER A 3 24.95 10.26 5.58
N GLY A 4 23.71 10.26 6.07
CA GLY A 4 22.60 10.89 5.35
C GLY A 4 22.78 12.40 5.15
N LYS A 5 23.46 13.10 6.07
CA LYS A 5 23.72 14.54 5.96
C LYS A 5 24.68 14.89 4.83
N THR A 6 25.72 14.06 4.63
CA THR A 6 26.75 14.33 3.61
C THR A 6 26.53 13.55 2.32
N GLY A 7 25.52 12.67 2.28
CA GLY A 7 25.21 11.79 1.15
C GLY A 7 26.16 10.60 0.99
N LYS A 8 27.22 10.49 1.80
CA LYS A 8 28.21 9.41 1.70
C LYS A 8 27.58 8.06 2.03
N GLY A 9 27.72 7.10 1.12
CA GLY A 9 27.21 5.74 1.29
C GLY A 9 25.73 5.55 0.95
N VAL A 10 25.02 6.59 0.50
CA VAL A 10 23.58 6.49 0.18
C VAL A 10 23.33 5.63 -1.06
N PRO A 11 24.06 5.78 -2.19
CA PRO A 11 23.88 4.90 -3.35
C PRO A 11 24.10 3.42 -3.01
N GLU A 12 25.15 3.12 -2.24
CA GLU A 12 25.49 1.76 -1.83
C GLU A 12 24.42 1.17 -0.91
N LEU A 13 23.82 1.98 -0.03
CA LEU A 13 22.68 1.54 0.77
C LEU A 13 21.46 1.22 -0.11
N LEU A 14 21.16 2.05 -1.10
CA LEU A 14 20.04 1.80 -2.01
C LEU A 14 20.25 0.51 -2.82
N ASP A 15 21.47 0.24 -3.26
CA ASP A 15 21.83 -1.01 -3.94
C ASP A 15 21.65 -2.23 -3.03
N VAL A 16 22.07 -2.14 -1.76
CA VAL A 16 21.85 -3.20 -0.77
C VAL A 16 20.37 -3.41 -0.52
N LEU A 17 19.57 -2.34 -0.41
CA LEU A 17 18.12 -2.46 -0.25
C LEU A 17 17.48 -3.15 -1.46
N ALA A 18 17.86 -2.79 -2.68
CA ALA A 18 17.34 -3.44 -3.88
C ALA A 18 17.65 -4.94 -3.93
N ARG A 19 18.81 -5.37 -3.41
CA ARG A 19 19.25 -6.78 -3.43
C ARG A 19 18.74 -7.60 -2.26
N CYS A 20 18.61 -6.99 -1.09
CA CYS A 20 18.42 -7.70 0.17
C CYS A 20 17.06 -7.44 0.84
N ALA A 21 16.32 -6.41 0.41
CA ALA A 21 14.99 -6.18 0.96
C ALA A 21 14.03 -7.29 0.55
N LEU A 22 13.13 -7.65 1.47
CA LEU A 22 12.12 -8.68 1.22
C LEU A 22 11.07 -8.14 0.24
N PRO A 23 10.83 -8.83 -0.89
CA PRO A 23 9.75 -8.45 -1.78
C PRO A 23 8.39 -8.72 -1.10
N PRO A 24 7.30 -8.06 -1.54
CA PRO A 24 5.96 -8.28 -0.99
C PRO A 24 5.51 -9.75 -1.03
N THR A 25 6.00 -10.53 -2.00
CA THR A 25 5.73 -11.94 -2.24
C THR A 25 6.46 -12.90 -1.30
N ALA A 26 7.52 -12.45 -0.62
CA ALA A 26 8.28 -13.31 0.30
C ALA A 26 7.62 -13.45 1.69
N ILE A 27 6.56 -12.69 1.96
CA ILE A 27 5.88 -12.67 3.26
C ILE A 27 4.40 -13.02 3.05
N ASP A 28 4.03 -14.22 3.49
CA ASP A 28 2.64 -14.61 3.64
C ASP A 28 2.02 -13.84 4.82
N ARG A 29 0.84 -13.27 4.61
CA ARG A 29 0.11 -12.53 5.64
C ARG A 29 -1.15 -13.29 6.00
N THR A 30 -1.60 -13.15 7.23
CA THR A 30 -2.92 -13.64 7.65
C THR A 30 -3.91 -12.49 7.65
N GLY A 31 -5.10 -12.77 7.12
CA GLY A 31 -6.28 -11.91 7.20
C GLY A 31 -7.44 -12.68 7.82
N GLU A 32 -8.57 -12.00 7.99
CA GLU A 32 -9.80 -12.62 8.49
C GLU A 32 -10.92 -12.38 7.48
N LYS A 33 -11.70 -13.42 7.19
CA LYS A 33 -12.88 -13.33 6.34
C LYS A 33 -14.03 -14.08 6.99
N GLY A 34 -14.99 -13.34 7.54
CA GLY A 34 -16.19 -13.94 8.14
C GLY A 34 -15.92 -14.76 9.41
N GLY A 35 -14.87 -14.43 10.16
CA GLY A 35 -14.46 -15.16 11.37
C GLY A 35 -13.35 -16.20 11.15
N ASP A 36 -13.08 -16.57 9.89
CA ASP A 36 -12.02 -17.53 9.56
C ASP A 36 -10.71 -16.84 9.18
N GLN A 37 -9.59 -17.40 9.64
CA GLN A 37 -8.27 -16.96 9.23
C GLN A 37 -7.97 -17.41 7.79
N VAL A 38 -7.58 -16.46 6.96
CA VAL A 38 -7.22 -16.69 5.56
C VAL A 38 -5.78 -16.27 5.32
N THR A 39 -5.05 -17.07 4.53
CA THR A 39 -3.71 -16.66 4.07
C THR A 39 -3.86 -15.73 2.88
N VAL A 40 -3.23 -14.56 2.96
CA VAL A 40 -3.21 -13.52 1.93
C VAL A 40 -1.84 -13.55 1.26
N LYS A 41 -1.81 -14.07 0.04
CA LYS A 41 -0.63 -14.07 -0.83
C LYS A 41 -0.66 -12.83 -1.73
N ALA A 42 0.52 -12.29 -2.00
CA ALA A 42 0.67 -11.17 -2.92
C ALA A 42 0.50 -11.63 -4.38
N ASP A 43 -0.76 -11.66 -4.83
CA ASP A 43 -1.15 -12.01 -6.20
C ASP A 43 -2.09 -10.92 -6.75
N PRO A 44 -1.76 -10.25 -7.87
CA PRO A 44 -2.60 -9.22 -8.47
C PRO A 44 -3.94 -9.73 -9.03
N GLY A 45 -4.07 -11.04 -9.31
CA GLY A 45 -5.30 -11.69 -9.78
C GLY A 45 -6.25 -12.16 -8.68
N ALA A 46 -5.79 -12.19 -7.43
CA ALA A 46 -6.59 -12.59 -6.29
C ALA A 46 -7.65 -11.54 -5.91
N PRO A 47 -8.65 -11.88 -5.07
CA PRO A 47 -9.58 -10.89 -4.53
C PRO A 47 -8.86 -9.75 -3.82
N LEU A 48 -9.37 -8.52 -3.99
CA LEU A 48 -8.75 -7.33 -3.42
C LEU A 48 -8.68 -7.42 -1.88
N VAL A 49 -7.46 -7.33 -1.35
CA VAL A 49 -7.17 -7.17 0.08
C VAL A 49 -6.28 -5.95 0.23
N ALA A 50 -6.82 -4.90 0.85
CA ALA A 50 -6.11 -3.65 1.06
C ALA A 50 -6.46 -3.02 2.41
N GLN A 51 -5.53 -2.26 2.97
CA GLN A 51 -5.71 -1.59 4.26
C GLN A 51 -5.36 -0.11 4.15
N VAL A 52 -6.24 0.74 4.69
CA VAL A 52 -5.92 2.14 4.96
C VAL A 52 -5.13 2.19 6.26
N PHE A 53 -3.86 2.59 6.19
CA PHE A 53 -2.99 2.68 7.39
C PHE A 53 -2.81 4.11 7.88
N LYS A 54 -3.12 5.10 7.05
CA LYS A 54 -2.97 6.52 7.40
C LYS A 54 -4.00 7.35 6.65
N THR A 55 -4.67 8.23 7.38
CA THR A 55 -5.53 9.26 6.80
C THR A 55 -4.93 10.63 7.11
N ARG A 56 -4.94 11.50 6.11
CA ARG A 56 -4.53 12.91 6.22
C ARG A 56 -5.64 13.77 5.66
N ILE A 57 -6.01 14.80 6.42
CA ILE A 57 -6.98 15.80 5.98
C ILE A 57 -6.12 16.96 5.47
N ASP A 58 -6.18 17.18 4.17
CA ASP A 58 -5.50 18.28 3.51
C ASP A 58 -6.50 19.42 3.27
N PRO A 59 -6.13 20.70 3.48
CA PRO A 59 -7.04 21.84 3.29
C PRO A 59 -7.62 21.96 1.87
N PHE A 60 -6.93 21.44 0.85
CA PHE A 60 -7.32 21.55 -0.56
C PHE A 60 -8.02 20.29 -1.09
N VAL A 61 -7.53 19.10 -0.72
CA VAL A 61 -8.02 17.80 -1.26
C VAL A 61 -8.96 17.06 -0.30
N GLN A 62 -9.37 17.71 0.80
CA GLN A 62 -10.35 17.29 1.82
C GLN A 62 -9.96 16.03 2.63
N LYS A 63 -9.61 14.90 2.02
CA LYS A 63 -9.22 13.67 2.74
C LYS A 63 -8.40 12.70 1.86
N LEU A 64 -7.12 12.56 2.18
CA LEU A 64 -6.20 11.58 1.59
C LEU A 64 -6.12 10.33 2.46
N ASN A 65 -6.39 9.16 1.88
CA ASN A 65 -6.21 7.87 2.55
C ASN A 65 -5.04 7.13 1.90
N PHE A 66 -4.01 6.86 2.67
CA PHE A 66 -2.89 6.04 2.24
C PHE A 66 -3.27 4.57 2.39
N ILE A 67 -3.21 3.86 1.27
CA ILE A 67 -3.67 2.49 1.16
C ILE A 67 -2.46 1.60 0.86
N ARG A 68 -2.36 0.48 1.56
CA ARG A 68 -1.47 -0.62 1.19
C ARG A 68 -2.29 -1.76 0.61
N VAL A 69 -1.96 -2.18 -0.61
CA VAL A 69 -2.55 -3.36 -1.26
C VAL A 69 -1.69 -4.57 -0.91
N PHE A 70 -2.34 -5.65 -0.45
CA PHE A 70 -1.69 -6.91 -0.12
C PHE A 70 -1.97 -8.00 -1.16
N ALA A 71 -3.17 -8.00 -1.75
CA ALA A 71 -3.57 -8.91 -2.82
C ALA A 71 -4.61 -8.23 -3.72
N GLY A 72 -4.71 -8.69 -4.96
CA GLY A 72 -5.58 -8.15 -5.99
C GLY A 72 -5.09 -6.82 -6.56
N THR A 73 -5.96 -6.17 -7.31
CA THR A 73 -5.66 -4.93 -8.03
C THR A 73 -6.72 -3.86 -7.72
N LEU A 74 -6.27 -2.67 -7.34
CA LEU A 74 -7.15 -1.50 -7.15
C LEU A 74 -7.16 -0.66 -8.43
N LYS A 75 -8.34 -0.38 -8.98
CA LYS A 75 -8.49 0.45 -10.18
C LYS A 75 -9.24 1.74 -9.86
N LYS A 76 -8.87 2.82 -10.53
CA LYS A 76 -9.64 4.09 -10.50
C LYS A 76 -11.09 3.82 -10.90
N ASP A 77 -12.03 4.53 -10.27
CA ASP A 77 -13.48 4.46 -10.54
C ASP A 77 -14.14 3.10 -10.29
N SER A 78 -13.42 2.15 -9.70
CA SER A 78 -13.97 0.85 -9.32
C SER A 78 -14.83 0.94 -8.07
N GLN A 79 -15.81 0.04 -7.96
CA GLN A 79 -16.59 -0.12 -6.75
C GLN A 79 -16.07 -1.36 -6.00
N VAL A 80 -15.53 -1.15 -4.80
CA VAL A 80 -14.94 -2.21 -3.99
C VAL A 80 -15.78 -2.49 -2.76
N PRO A 81 -15.96 -3.75 -2.35
CA PRO A 81 -16.58 -4.07 -1.07
C PRO A 81 -15.70 -3.57 0.08
N SER A 82 -16.33 -3.09 1.15
CA SER A 82 -15.64 -2.70 2.38
C SER A 82 -16.01 -3.65 3.49
N SER A 83 -15.04 -4.06 4.31
CA SER A 83 -15.32 -4.78 5.55
C SER A 83 -15.95 -3.87 6.61
N ALA A 84 -15.69 -2.56 6.55
CA ALA A 84 -16.19 -1.58 7.52
C ALA A 84 -17.56 -0.98 7.18
N SER A 85 -18.08 -1.20 5.96
CA SER A 85 -19.36 -0.64 5.52
C SER A 85 -20.14 -1.65 4.69
N ARG A 86 -21.46 -1.73 4.92
CA ARG A 86 -22.38 -2.54 4.11
C ARG A 86 -22.49 -2.09 2.66
N LYS A 87 -22.09 -0.85 2.35
CA LYS A 87 -22.13 -0.29 1.00
C LYS A 87 -20.74 -0.33 0.38
N GLY A 88 -20.66 -0.79 -0.87
CA GLY A 88 -19.42 -0.73 -1.65
C GLY A 88 -18.89 0.71 -1.75
N ILE A 89 -17.58 0.86 -1.59
CA ILE A 89 -16.88 2.14 -1.68
C ILE A 89 -16.54 2.38 -3.14
N LYS A 90 -16.91 3.55 -3.66
CA LYS A 90 -16.41 4.01 -4.96
C LYS A 90 -15.00 4.57 -4.78
N ILE A 91 -14.05 4.01 -5.51
CA ILE A 91 -12.66 4.46 -5.50
C ILE A 91 -12.57 5.73 -6.34
N GLY A 92 -12.17 6.82 -5.70
CA GLY A 92 -11.89 8.09 -6.36
C GLY A 92 -10.57 8.08 -7.14
N PRO A 93 -9.98 9.26 -7.39
CA PRO A 93 -8.65 9.36 -7.98
C PRO A 93 -7.62 8.63 -7.13
N LEU A 94 -6.76 7.83 -7.78
CA LEU A 94 -5.58 7.27 -7.15
C LEU A 94 -4.41 8.24 -7.35
N LEU A 95 -3.72 8.53 -6.26
CA LEU A 95 -2.60 9.46 -6.23
C LEU A 95 -1.36 8.71 -5.75
N GLU A 96 -0.23 8.96 -6.41
CA GLU A 96 1.08 8.55 -5.93
C GLU A 96 1.78 9.76 -5.35
N VAL A 97 2.20 9.67 -4.08
CA VAL A 97 2.94 10.76 -3.44
C VAL A 97 4.39 10.62 -3.83
N GLN A 98 4.84 11.48 -4.75
CA GLN A 98 6.24 11.62 -5.13
C GLN A 98 6.89 12.71 -4.27
N ALA A 99 8.21 12.63 -4.08
CA ALA A 99 8.91 13.49 -3.13
C ALA A 99 8.84 14.98 -3.49
N GLY A 100 9.67 15.42 -4.45
CA GLY A 100 9.72 16.82 -4.90
C GLY A 100 8.77 17.13 -6.04
N GLU A 101 8.16 16.11 -6.64
CA GLU A 101 7.15 16.26 -7.69
C GLU A 101 5.77 16.22 -7.03
N THR A 102 5.19 17.40 -6.86
CA THR A 102 3.77 17.59 -6.53
C THR A 102 2.89 17.46 -7.75
#